data_AF-W5TMW9-F1
#
_entry.id   AF-W5TMW9-F1
#
_cell.length_a   1.000
_cell.length_b   1.000
_cell.length_c   1.000
_cell.angle_alpha   90.00
_cell.angle_beta   90.00
_cell.angle_gamma   90.00
#
_symmetry.space_group_name_H-M   'P 1'
#
loop_
_entity.id
_entity.type
_entity.pdbx_description
1 polymer ?
#
loop_
_entity_poly.entity_id
_entity_poly.type
_entity_poly.pdbx_seq_one_letter_code
_entity_poly.pdbx_strand_id
1 'polypeptide(L)'
;MAATELEPTKSAGVVTKVDPAEVPSAAWGWSGESRRTFRVAGWIVMLILLGMLFENQQGTSSGTGWTGYIFLIGFAVAIAGVLIRDSIVSRKPR
;
A
#
# COMPACT_ATOMS: atom_id res chain seq x y z
N MET A 1 19.83 -15.77 -33.26
CA MET A 1 18.56 -15.10 -32.93
C MET A 1 18.10 -15.67 -31.62
N ALA A 2 18.04 -14.85 -30.56
CA ALA A 2 17.68 -15.28 -29.22
C ALA A 2 16.19 -15.66 -29.18
N ALA A 3 15.86 -16.73 -28.47
CA ALA A 3 14.48 -17.19 -28.28
C ALA A 3 13.66 -16.12 -27.54
N THR A 4 12.83 -15.37 -28.26
CA THR A 4 11.89 -14.39 -27.69
C THR A 4 10.55 -15.01 -27.29
N GLU A 5 10.32 -16.28 -27.63
CA GLU A 5 9.11 -17.03 -27.30
C GLU A 5 9.34 -17.80 -25.99
N LEU A 6 9.12 -17.14 -24.87
CA LEU A 6 9.08 -17.79 -23.55
C LEU A 6 7.67 -18.37 -23.37
N GLU A 7 7.60 -19.70 -23.32
CA GLU A 7 6.35 -20.44 -23.17
C GLU A 7 5.68 -20.09 -21.81
N PRO A 8 4.46 -19.51 -21.81
CA PRO A 8 3.74 -19.25 -20.58
C PRO A 8 3.50 -20.57 -19.86
N THR A 9 3.88 -20.65 -18.58
CA THR A 9 3.71 -21.87 -17.77
C THR A 9 2.22 -22.24 -17.69
N LYS A 10 1.75 -23.10 -18.60
CA LYS A 10 0.50 -23.86 -18.47
C LYS A 10 0.73 -25.03 -17.52
N SER A 11 1.24 -24.77 -16.33
CA SER A 11 1.36 -25.79 -15.30
C SER A 11 0.18 -25.66 -14.36
N ALA A 12 -0.56 -26.77 -14.20
CA ALA A 12 -1.85 -26.93 -13.55
C ALA A 12 -1.85 -26.66 -12.03
N GLY A 13 -1.14 -25.64 -11.56
CA GLY A 13 -1.01 -25.29 -10.15
C GLY A 13 -0.67 -23.83 -9.84
N VAL A 14 -0.35 -22.99 -10.84
CA VAL A 14 -0.19 -21.54 -10.61
C VAL A 14 -1.57 -20.88 -10.70
N VAL A 15 -2.30 -20.95 -9.59
CA VAL A 15 -3.50 -20.12 -9.40
C VAL A 15 -3.02 -18.71 -9.08
N THR A 16 -2.69 -17.91 -10.10
CA THR A 16 -2.62 -16.46 -9.88
C THR A 16 -4.03 -16.00 -9.55
N LYS A 17 -4.20 -15.40 -8.37
CA LYS A 17 -5.49 -14.85 -7.93
C LYS A 17 -6.02 -13.73 -8.86
N VAL A 18 -5.14 -13.16 -9.67
CA VAL A 18 -5.41 -12.08 -10.62
C VAL A 18 -5.51 -12.65 -12.02
N ASP A 19 -6.54 -12.23 -12.74
CA ASP A 19 -6.79 -12.63 -14.12
C ASP A 19 -5.70 -12.04 -15.04
N PRO A 20 -5.02 -12.85 -15.87
CA PRO A 20 -4.09 -12.35 -16.88
C PRO A 20 -4.73 -11.36 -17.88
N ALA A 21 -6.06 -11.31 -18.00
CA ALA A 21 -6.77 -10.28 -18.75
C ALA A 21 -6.71 -8.89 -18.11
N GLU A 22 -6.58 -8.80 -16.77
CA GLU A 22 -6.40 -7.53 -16.05
C GLU A 22 -4.93 -7.11 -16.02
N VAL A 23 -4.01 -8.07 -15.83
CA VAL A 23 -2.57 -7.82 -15.79
C VAL A 23 -1.83 -8.90 -16.61
N PRO A 24 -1.30 -8.59 -17.81
CA PRO A 24 -0.63 -9.57 -18.67
C PRO A 24 0.60 -10.23 -18.02
N SER A 25 1.25 -9.54 -17.07
CA SER A 25 2.36 -10.08 -16.29
C SER A 25 1.96 -11.03 -15.17
N ALA A 26 0.65 -11.22 -14.90
CA ALA A 26 0.18 -12.19 -13.91
C ALA A 26 0.61 -13.62 -14.26
N ALA A 27 0.75 -13.94 -15.55
CA ALA A 27 1.26 -15.23 -16.01
C ALA A 27 2.75 -15.48 -15.66
N TRP A 28 3.48 -14.45 -15.24
CA TRP A 28 4.94 -14.48 -15.00
C TRP A 28 5.31 -14.45 -13.52
N GLY A 29 4.32 -14.39 -12.62
CA GLY A 29 4.54 -14.45 -11.18
C GLY A 29 3.90 -13.31 -10.42
N TRP A 30 4.70 -12.50 -9.72
CA TRP A 30 4.26 -11.62 -8.63
C TRP A 30 3.34 -10.49 -9.16
N SER A 31 2.04 -10.76 -9.19
CA SER A 31 0.99 -9.79 -9.57
C SER A 31 -0.22 -9.87 -8.65
N GLY A 32 -0.25 -10.85 -7.74
CA GLY A 32 -1.29 -11.03 -6.73
C GLY A 32 -1.04 -10.17 -5.50
N GLU A 33 -1.46 -8.91 -5.55
CA GLU A 33 -1.45 -8.01 -4.41
C GLU A 33 -2.69 -8.21 -3.52
N SER A 34 -2.49 -8.44 -2.23
CA SER A 34 -3.62 -8.56 -1.29
C SER A 34 -4.02 -7.19 -0.78
N ARG A 35 -5.21 -6.72 -1.19
CA ARG A 35 -5.83 -5.48 -0.66
C ARG A 35 -5.89 -5.45 0.87
N ARG A 36 -6.00 -6.62 1.52
CA ARG A 36 -5.97 -6.74 2.98
C ARG A 36 -4.59 -6.40 3.55
N THR A 37 -3.52 -6.85 2.89
CA THR A 37 -2.13 -6.58 3.31
C THR A 37 -1.84 -5.08 3.26
N PHE A 38 -2.18 -4.41 2.17
CA PHE A 38 -2.03 -2.95 2.08
C PHE A 38 -2.87 -2.18 3.08
N ARG A 39 -4.09 -2.65 3.37
CA ARG A 39 -4.93 -2.02 4.39
C ARG A 39 -4.28 -2.09 5.77
N VAL A 40 -3.73 -3.25 6.13
CA VAL A 40 -3.00 -3.43 7.40
C VAL A 40 -1.73 -2.58 7.42
N ALA A 41 -0.94 -2.60 6.35
CA ALA A 41 0.28 -1.78 6.24
C ALA A 41 -0.02 -0.28 6.40
N GLY A 42 -1.08 0.22 5.77
CA GLY A 42 -1.50 1.62 5.90
C GLY A 42 -1.87 2.00 7.34
N TRP A 43 -2.57 1.14 8.07
CA TRP A 43 -2.86 1.36 9.50
C TRP A 43 -1.59 1.34 10.36
N ILE A 44 -0.64 0.44 10.08
CA ILE A 44 0.64 0.39 10.78
C ILE A 44 1.42 1.69 10.57
N VAL A 45 1.53 2.18 9.33
CA VAL A 45 2.20 3.44 9.02
C VAL A 45 1.53 4.62 9.74
N MET A 46 0.19 4.65 9.75
CA MET A 46 -0.56 5.68 10.48
C MET A 46 -0.26 5.67 11.99
N LEU A 47 -0.19 4.49 12.62
CA LEU A 47 0.18 4.36 14.03
C LEU A 47 1.62 4.77 14.31
N ILE A 48 2.56 4.45 13.42
CA ILE A 48 3.96 4.89 13.54
C ILE A 48 4.05 6.41 13.47
N LEU A 49 3.38 7.06 12.52
CA LEU A 49 3.35 8.53 12.41
C LEU A 49 2.81 9.20 13.67
N LEU A 50 1.78 8.62 14.30
CA LEU A 50 1.28 9.10 15.58
C LEU A 50 2.22 8.79 16.75
N GLY A 51 2.89 7.63 16.73
CA GLY A 51 3.89 7.26 17.72
C GLY A 51 5.09 8.22 17.73
N MET A 52 5.51 8.68 16.55
CA MET A 52 6.57 9.68 16.42
C MET A 52 6.19 11.00 17.09
N LEU A 53 4.90 11.33 17.28
CA LEU A 53 4.46 12.55 17.97
C LEU A 53 4.94 12.64 19.42
N PHE A 54 5.19 11.49 20.07
CA PHE A 54 5.65 11.43 21.46
C PHE A 54 7.15 11.71 21.64
N GLU A 55 7.92 11.80 20.54
CA GLU A 55 9.32 12.20 20.62
C GLU A 55 9.43 13.70 20.92
N ASN A 56 9.91 14.01 22.14
CA ASN A 56 9.92 15.33 22.78
C ASN A 56 10.72 16.44 22.03
N GLN A 57 11.37 16.18 20.89
CA GLN A 57 12.37 17.10 20.30
C GLN A 57 12.14 17.50 18.84
N GLN A 58 11.03 17.11 18.21
CA GLN A 58 10.80 17.37 16.78
C GLN A 58 10.65 18.86 16.44
N GLY A 59 10.22 19.68 17.40
CA GLY A 59 10.05 21.12 17.22
C GLY A 59 11.32 21.96 17.46
N THR A 60 12.35 21.40 18.11
CA THR A 60 13.49 22.18 18.62
C THR A 60 14.75 22.07 17.75
N SER A 61 15.03 20.90 17.16
CA SER A 61 16.34 20.65 16.51
C SER A 61 16.44 21.10 15.05
N SER A 62 15.35 21.46 14.38
CA SER A 62 15.31 21.83 12.94
C SER A 62 14.99 23.30 12.65
N GLY A 63 14.87 24.16 13.67
CA GLY A 63 14.55 25.58 13.51
C GLY A 63 13.16 25.90 12.96
N THR A 64 12.29 24.89 12.77
CA THR A 64 11.02 25.01 12.01
C THR A 64 9.75 24.95 12.90
N GLY A 65 9.90 24.88 14.23
CA GLY A 65 8.76 24.97 15.17
C GLY A 65 7.72 23.85 15.01
N TRP A 66 6.43 24.19 15.09
CA TRP A 66 5.29 23.24 15.12
C TRP A 66 5.06 22.49 13.79
N THR A 67 5.80 22.84 12.74
CA THR A 67 5.65 22.32 11.38
C THR A 67 5.77 20.80 11.30
N GLY A 68 6.70 20.19 12.05
CA GLY A 68 6.87 18.73 12.06
C GLY A 68 5.60 18.00 12.52
N TYR A 69 4.96 18.50 13.58
CA TYR A 69 3.71 17.94 14.09
C TYR A 69 2.57 18.07 13.07
N ILE A 70 2.49 19.20 12.36
CA ILE A 70 1.46 19.43 11.32
C ILE A 70 1.60 18.41 10.19
N PHE A 71 2.82 18.13 9.73
CA PHE A 71 3.04 17.13 8.68
C PHE A 71 2.74 15.71 9.17
N LEU A 72 3.17 15.33 10.37
CA LEU A 72 2.89 14.00 10.91
C LEU A 72 1.39 13.75 11.06
N ILE A 73 0.68 14.70 11.66
CA ILE A 73 -0.77 14.62 11.83
C ILE A 73 -1.46 14.67 10.45
N GLY A 74 -1.02 15.57 9.57
CA GLY A 74 -1.57 15.72 8.22
C GLY A 74 -1.46 14.44 7.39
N PHE A 75 -0.28 13.80 7.37
CA PHE A 75 -0.08 12.54 6.66
C PHE A 75 -0.82 11.38 7.32
N ALA A 76 -0.86 11.32 8.67
CA ALA A 76 -1.64 10.31 9.37
C ALA A 76 -3.13 10.40 9.03
N VAL A 77 -3.70 11.61 9.01
CA VAL A 77 -5.09 11.86 8.63
C VAL A 77 -5.34 11.55 7.16
N ALA A 78 -4.44 11.95 6.26
CA ALA A 78 -4.56 11.65 4.84
C ALA A 78 -4.59 10.13 4.57
N ILE A 79 -3.67 9.37 5.18
CA ILE A 79 -3.63 7.90 5.07
C ILE A 79 -4.91 7.28 5.64
N ALA A 80 -5.33 7.70 6.84
CA ALA A 80 -6.57 7.23 7.45
C ALA A 80 -7.79 7.50 6.55
N GLY A 81 -7.87 8.69 5.95
CA GLY A 81 -8.93 9.06 5.02
C GLY A 81 -8.98 8.15 3.79
N VAL A 82 -7.83 7.84 3.18
CA VAL A 82 -7.74 6.92 2.04
C VAL A 82 -8.19 5.50 2.44
N LEU A 83 -7.76 5.01 3.60
CA LEU A 83 -8.14 3.68 4.13
C LEU A 83 -9.64 3.57 4.42
N ILE A 84 -10.22 4.61 5.02
CA ILE A 84 -11.66 4.68 5.29
C ILE A 84 -12.45 4.70 3.99
N ARG A 85 -12.06 5.55 3.04
CA ARG A 85 -12.68 5.61 1.70
C ARG A 85 -12.59 4.27 0.98
N ASP A 86 -11.44 3.62 1.01
CA ASP A 86 -11.24 2.28 0.45
C ASP A 86 -12.16 1.24 1.10
N SER A 87 -12.28 1.27 2.42
CA SER A 87 -13.19 0.40 3.18
C SER A 87 -14.66 0.64 2.83
N ILE A 88 -15.08 1.88 2.59
CA ILE A 88 -16.47 2.20 2.20
C ILE A 88 -16.75 1.75 0.77
N VAL A 89 -15.88 2.12 -0.19
CA VAL A 89 -16.07 1.76 -1.61
C VAL A 89 -16.04 0.25 -1.82
N SER A 90 -15.18 -0.47 -1.07
CA SER A 90 -15.12 -1.94 -1.15
C SER A 90 -16.35 -2.67 -0.61
N ARG A 91 -17.21 -2.01 0.17
CA ARG A 91 -18.45 -2.61 0.68
C ARG A 91 -19.61 -2.51 -0.29
N LYS A 92 -19.50 -1.69 -1.35
CA LYS A 92 -20.56 -1.60 -2.36
C LYS A 92 -20.44 -2.81 -3.30
N PRO A 93 -21.50 -3.64 -3.46
CA PRO A 93 -21.50 -4.68 -4.48
C PRO A 93 -21.33 -4.02 -5.85
N ARG A 94 -20.40 -4.54 -6.64
CA ARG A 94 -20.19 -4.14 -8.04
C ARG A 94 -21.10 -4.95 -8.94
#